data_AF-A0A5J5A2N9-F1
#
_entry.id   AF-A0A5J5A2N9-F1
#
_cell.length_a   1.000
_cell.length_b   1.000
_cell.length_c   1.000
_cell.angle_alpha   90.00
_cell.angle_beta   90.00
_cell.angle_gamma   90.00
#
_symmetry.space_group_name_H-M   'P 1'
#
loop_
_entity.id
_entity.type
_entity.pdbx_description
1 polymer ?
#
loop_
_entity_poly.entity_id
_entity_poly.type
_entity_poly.pdbx_seq_one_letter_code
_entity_poly.pdbx_strand_id
1 'polypeptide(L)'
;MFLMWNSTMLIDGSGDANVETSWLEASNLIVLKESSVIHSNANLGVHGQGLLNLSGPGDCIEAQRLVLSLFYSINAGPGSVLRGPLRNATTDAVTPTLNCELQDCPIELLHPPEDCNVNSSLSFTLQICRVEDILVEGLIEGSVVHFHRARTIAVKSSGTISTWIGRLFNFVVEPDF
;
A
#
# COMPACT_ATOMS: atom_id res chain seq x y z
N MET A 1 -5.35 -8.32 -18.17
CA MET A 1 -4.87 -9.32 -17.20
C MET A 1 -3.35 -9.21 -17.13
N PHE A 2 -2.78 -9.14 -15.94
CA PHE A 2 -1.36 -8.96 -15.69
C PHE A 2 -0.88 -10.07 -14.76
N LEU A 3 -0.03 -10.95 -15.26
CA LEU A 3 0.48 -12.11 -14.53
C LEU A 3 2.01 -12.03 -14.51
N MET A 4 2.59 -12.06 -13.31
CA MET A 4 4.03 -12.15 -13.11
C MET A 4 4.37 -13.50 -12.50
N TRP A 5 5.43 -14.11 -13.03
CA TRP A 5 5.90 -15.41 -12.59
C TRP A 5 7.42 -15.38 -12.50
N ASN A 6 7.98 -15.57 -11.30
CA ASN A 6 9.43 -15.54 -11.06
C ASN A 6 10.13 -14.41 -11.80
N SER A 7 9.57 -13.20 -11.64
CA SER A 7 9.93 -12.02 -12.40
C SER A 7 9.98 -10.80 -11.50
N THR A 8 10.90 -9.90 -11.80
CA THR A 8 11.07 -8.62 -11.10
C THR A 8 10.79 -7.48 -12.06
N MET A 9 9.88 -6.58 -11.67
CA MET A 9 9.61 -5.30 -12.33
C MET A 9 10.23 -4.18 -11.49
N LEU A 10 11.08 -3.38 -12.12
CA LEU A 10 11.71 -2.22 -11.50
C LEU A 10 11.15 -0.94 -12.12
N ILE A 11 10.70 -0.02 -11.29
CA ILE A 11 10.17 1.29 -11.68
C ILE A 11 11.06 2.35 -11.06
N ASP A 12 11.90 2.98 -11.89
CA ASP A 12 12.84 4.00 -11.48
C ASP A 12 12.24 5.41 -11.69
N GLY A 13 11.89 6.07 -10.58
CA GLY A 13 11.50 7.47 -10.51
C GLY A 13 12.67 8.39 -10.18
N SER A 14 13.91 8.05 -10.54
CA SER A 14 15.14 8.84 -10.33
C SER A 14 15.52 9.12 -8.87
N GLY A 15 14.84 8.50 -7.91
CA GLY A 15 15.11 8.62 -6.48
C GLY A 15 14.72 9.94 -5.82
N ASP A 16 14.07 10.86 -6.53
CA ASP A 16 13.53 12.10 -5.93
C ASP A 16 12.11 11.82 -5.42
N ALA A 17 11.90 11.98 -4.11
CA ALA A 17 10.62 11.72 -3.44
C ALA A 17 9.51 12.70 -3.85
N ASN A 18 9.88 13.83 -4.49
CA ASN A 18 8.93 14.77 -5.09
C ASN A 18 8.49 14.36 -6.51
N VAL A 19 8.98 13.23 -7.02
CA VAL A 19 8.62 12.73 -8.35
C VAL A 19 7.17 12.27 -8.35
N GLU A 20 6.50 12.61 -9.46
CA GLU A 20 5.12 12.26 -9.74
C GLU A 20 4.88 10.74 -9.55
N THR A 21 3.69 10.41 -9.07
CA THR A 21 3.28 9.03 -8.86
C THR A 21 3.26 8.28 -10.18
N SER A 22 4.03 7.19 -10.27
CA SER A 22 3.96 6.25 -11.38
C SER A 22 2.74 5.36 -11.22
N TRP A 23 2.00 5.12 -12.30
CA TRP A 23 0.77 4.32 -12.27
C TRP A 23 0.95 3.01 -13.05
N LEU A 24 0.68 1.89 -12.37
CA LEU A 24 0.52 0.58 -12.97
C LEU A 24 -0.98 0.26 -13.05
N GLU A 25 -1.53 0.23 -14.27
CA GLU A 25 -2.94 -0.06 -14.49
C GLU A 25 -3.13 -1.47 -15.08
N ALA A 26 -4.03 -2.25 -14.49
CA ALA A 26 -4.42 -3.56 -14.99
C ALA A 26 -5.95 -3.67 -15.14
N SER A 27 -6.42 -3.99 -16.34
CA SER A 27 -7.86 -3.98 -16.64
C SER A 27 -8.71 -5.01 -15.88
N ASN A 28 -8.11 -6.00 -15.20
CA ASN A 28 -8.90 -7.05 -14.53
C ASN A 28 -8.16 -7.67 -13.34
N LEU A 29 -7.05 -8.37 -13.59
CA LEU A 29 -6.33 -9.15 -12.57
C LEU A 29 -4.86 -8.78 -12.57
N ILE A 30 -4.26 -8.65 -11.38
CA ILE A 30 -2.82 -8.65 -11.13
C ILE A 30 -2.52 -9.86 -10.25
N VAL A 31 -1.67 -10.78 -10.73
CA VAL A 31 -1.24 -11.93 -9.93
C VAL A 31 0.27 -12.05 -9.95
N LEU A 32 0.88 -12.03 -8.77
CA LEU A 32 2.30 -12.32 -8.56
C LEU A 32 2.42 -13.78 -8.09
N LYS A 33 3.36 -14.51 -8.68
CA LYS A 33 3.67 -15.91 -8.35
C LYS A 33 5.16 -16.18 -8.37
N GLU A 34 5.56 -17.19 -7.59
CA GLU A 34 6.93 -17.72 -7.56
C GLU A 34 7.96 -16.64 -7.24
N SER A 35 7.74 -15.90 -6.14
CA SER A 35 8.64 -14.84 -5.66
C SER A 35 8.77 -13.67 -6.64
N SER A 36 7.65 -13.25 -7.21
CA SER A 36 7.60 -12.11 -8.13
C SER A 36 7.60 -10.78 -7.39
N VAL A 37 8.34 -9.79 -7.92
CA VAL A 37 8.53 -8.51 -7.23
C VAL A 37 8.18 -7.34 -8.14
N ILE A 38 7.35 -6.42 -7.65
CA ILE A 38 7.21 -5.07 -8.21
C ILE A 38 7.86 -4.11 -7.23
N HIS A 39 8.94 -3.48 -7.67
CA HIS A 39 9.73 -2.57 -6.86
C HIS A 39 9.78 -1.20 -7.53
N SER A 40 9.42 -0.17 -6.78
CA SER A 40 9.63 1.22 -7.19
C SER A 40 10.47 1.97 -6.16
N ASN A 41 11.44 2.74 -6.63
CA ASN A 41 12.21 3.65 -5.76
C ASN A 41 11.50 5.00 -5.50
N ALA A 42 10.29 5.19 -6.04
CA ALA A 42 9.48 6.41 -5.92
C ALA A 42 8.03 6.07 -5.51
N ASN A 43 7.09 7.00 -5.73
CA ASN A 43 5.67 6.78 -5.47
C ASN A 43 5.07 5.86 -6.53
N LEU A 44 4.39 4.80 -6.11
CA LEU A 44 3.74 3.83 -7.00
C LEU A 44 2.26 3.71 -6.66
N GLY A 45 1.42 3.96 -7.66
CA GLY A 45 0.02 3.62 -7.63
C GLY A 45 -0.28 2.41 -8.50
N VAL A 46 -1.11 1.51 -8.00
CA VAL A 46 -1.55 0.31 -8.71
C VAL A 46 -3.07 0.31 -8.77
N HIS A 47 -3.60 0.34 -9.99
CA HIS A 47 -5.01 0.31 -10.30
C HIS A 47 -5.42 -1.01 -10.92
N GLY A 48 -6.56 -1.53 -10.49
CA GLY A 48 -7.24 -2.59 -11.23
C GLY A 48 -8.73 -2.58 -10.98
N GLN A 49 -9.48 -3.47 -11.65
CA GLN A 49 -10.95 -3.54 -11.53
C GLN A 49 -11.44 -4.87 -10.93
N GLY A 50 -10.52 -5.80 -10.67
CA GLY A 50 -10.84 -7.15 -10.18
C GLY A 50 -9.95 -7.52 -9.00
N LEU A 51 -9.04 -8.46 -9.19
CA LEU A 51 -8.26 -9.04 -8.11
C LEU A 51 -6.79 -8.66 -8.20
N LEU A 52 -6.23 -8.19 -7.09
CA LEU A 52 -4.80 -8.19 -6.83
C LEU A 52 -4.46 -9.38 -5.94
N ASN A 53 -3.63 -10.29 -6.40
CA ASN A 53 -3.29 -11.50 -5.65
C ASN A 53 -1.77 -11.73 -5.62
N LEU A 54 -1.20 -11.64 -4.43
CA LEU A 54 0.16 -12.08 -4.16
C LEU A 54 0.05 -13.50 -3.62
N SER A 55 0.45 -14.47 -4.42
CA SER A 55 0.08 -15.86 -4.22
C SER A 55 0.79 -16.56 -3.07
N GLY A 56 2.00 -16.11 -2.73
CA GLY A 56 2.80 -16.82 -1.75
C GLY A 56 4.16 -16.19 -1.41
N PRO A 57 5.07 -16.98 -0.81
CA PRO A 57 6.32 -16.48 -0.29
C PRO A 57 7.21 -15.79 -1.33
N GLY A 58 7.70 -14.61 -0.95
CA GLY A 58 8.57 -13.79 -1.79
C GLY A 58 7.85 -12.92 -2.81
N ASP A 59 6.53 -13.09 -2.99
CA ASP A 59 5.75 -12.16 -3.79
C ASP A 59 5.69 -10.81 -3.06
N CYS A 60 6.12 -9.73 -3.73
CA CYS A 60 6.27 -8.43 -3.09
C CYS A 60 5.83 -7.29 -4.01
N ILE A 61 5.08 -6.33 -3.46
CA ILE A 61 4.91 -5.00 -4.05
C ILE A 61 5.42 -3.98 -3.04
N GLU A 62 6.44 -3.24 -3.42
CA GLU A 62 7.05 -2.23 -2.57
C GLU A 62 7.37 -0.94 -3.30
N ALA A 63 7.16 0.17 -2.60
CA ALA A 63 7.40 1.51 -3.11
C ALA A 63 7.70 2.49 -1.97
N GLN A 64 8.16 3.70 -2.30
CA GLN A 64 8.34 4.76 -1.30
C GLN A 64 6.99 5.17 -0.68
N ARG A 65 5.98 5.30 -1.53
CA ARG A 65 4.56 5.34 -1.14
C ARG A 65 3.80 4.40 -2.06
N LEU A 66 2.98 3.53 -1.48
CA LEU A 66 2.21 2.53 -2.21
C LEU A 66 0.73 2.84 -2.13
N VAL A 67 0.09 2.93 -3.30
CA VAL A 67 -1.37 3.14 -3.42
C VAL A 67 -1.96 1.97 -4.16
N LEU A 68 -2.95 1.31 -3.56
CA LEU A 68 -3.71 0.24 -4.19
C LEU A 68 -5.17 0.67 -4.27
N SER A 69 -5.72 0.76 -5.48
CA SER A 69 -7.08 1.26 -5.65
C SER A 69 -7.88 0.58 -6.75
N LEU A 70 -9.21 0.66 -6.58
CA LEU A 70 -10.25 0.20 -7.52
C LEU A 70 -10.38 -1.32 -7.65
N PHE A 71 -9.59 -2.10 -6.91
CA PHE A 71 -9.71 -3.56 -6.90
C PHE A 71 -11.02 -3.99 -6.25
N TYR A 72 -11.71 -4.96 -6.84
CA TYR A 72 -12.76 -5.69 -6.14
C TYR A 72 -12.19 -6.40 -4.89
N SER A 73 -11.03 -7.05 -5.03
CA SER A 73 -10.40 -7.74 -3.92
C SER A 73 -8.88 -7.67 -3.95
N ILE A 74 -8.27 -7.63 -2.76
CA ILE A 74 -6.82 -7.71 -2.56
C ILE A 74 -6.51 -8.89 -1.64
N ASN A 75 -5.69 -9.81 -2.12
CA ASN A 75 -5.22 -10.96 -1.37
C ASN A 75 -3.70 -10.88 -1.21
N ALA A 76 -3.26 -10.68 0.04
CA ALA A 76 -1.87 -10.86 0.42
C ALA A 76 -1.71 -12.27 0.99
N GLY A 77 -1.31 -13.23 0.15
CA GLY A 77 -1.15 -14.64 0.53
C GLY A 77 0.00 -14.87 1.54
N PRO A 78 0.10 -16.07 2.12
CA PRO A 78 1.12 -16.37 3.13
C PRO A 78 2.55 -16.09 2.67
N GLY A 79 3.30 -15.30 3.45
CA GLY A 79 4.68 -14.93 3.14
C GLY A 79 4.86 -13.89 2.03
N SER A 80 3.77 -13.35 1.47
CA SER A 80 3.80 -12.20 0.58
C SER A 80 3.90 -10.88 1.34
N VAL A 81 4.30 -9.82 0.65
CA VAL A 81 4.55 -8.50 1.25
C VAL A 81 3.95 -7.37 0.41
N LEU A 82 3.14 -6.53 1.05
CA LEU A 82 2.78 -5.20 0.55
C LEU A 82 3.47 -4.17 1.45
N ARG A 83 4.28 -3.28 0.88
CA ARG A 83 5.16 -2.41 1.67
C ARG A 83 5.22 -0.98 1.14
N GLY A 84 5.10 -0.04 2.07
CA GLY A 84 5.48 1.34 1.83
C GLY A 84 5.69 2.06 3.16
N PRO A 85 6.88 2.61 3.47
CA PRO A 85 7.99 2.89 2.56
C PRO A 85 8.95 1.71 2.36
N LEU A 86 9.90 1.87 1.43
CA LEU A 86 10.99 0.92 1.21
C LEU A 86 11.83 0.74 2.48
N ARG A 87 12.22 -0.49 2.77
CA ARG A 87 12.98 -0.86 3.99
C ARG A 87 14.35 -0.18 4.10
N ASN A 88 14.96 0.14 2.96
CA ASN A 88 16.30 0.74 2.87
C ASN A 88 16.27 2.18 2.36
N ALA A 89 15.09 2.81 2.27
CA ALA A 89 15.04 4.24 1.98
C ALA A 89 15.77 4.97 3.10
N THR A 90 16.74 5.81 2.75
CA THR A 90 17.44 6.67 3.69
C THR A 90 16.43 7.42 4.55
N THR A 91 16.69 7.52 5.85
CA THR A 91 15.85 8.17 6.86
C THR A 91 15.38 9.57 6.49
N ASP A 92 16.09 10.22 5.56
CA ASP A 92 15.82 11.57 5.07
C ASP A 92 14.78 11.64 3.93
N ALA A 93 14.40 10.50 3.32
CA ALA A 93 13.57 10.51 2.11
C ALA A 93 12.07 10.69 2.40
N VAL A 94 11.50 9.95 3.34
CA VAL A 94 10.08 10.10 3.74
C VAL A 94 9.90 9.48 5.13
N THR A 95 10.34 10.17 6.17
CA THR A 95 9.51 10.13 7.37
C THR A 95 8.38 11.09 7.03
N PRO A 96 7.11 10.64 6.86
CA PRO A 96 6.04 11.61 6.90
C PRO A 96 6.30 12.43 8.15
N THR A 97 6.28 13.75 8.08
CA THR A 97 6.28 14.62 9.25
C THR A 97 4.99 14.35 10.02
N LEU A 98 4.90 13.17 10.62
CA LEU A 98 4.16 12.85 11.81
C LEU A 98 4.83 13.68 12.89
N ASN A 99 4.66 15.00 12.80
CA ASN A 99 4.92 15.93 13.87
C ASN A 99 3.87 15.62 14.96
N CYS A 100 4.00 14.44 15.58
CA CYS A 100 3.24 14.02 16.76
C CYS A 100 3.71 14.78 18.02
N GLU A 101 4.39 15.92 17.85
CA GLU A 101 4.55 16.94 18.87
C GLU A 101 3.30 17.83 18.97
N LEU A 102 2.44 17.82 17.95
CA LEU A 102 1.12 18.43 18.00
C LEU A 102 0.09 17.37 18.43
N GLN A 103 -0.77 17.75 19.37
CA GLN A 103 -1.86 16.91 19.88
C GLN A 103 -2.97 16.67 18.83
N ASP A 104 -2.92 17.42 17.72
CA ASP A 104 -3.88 17.37 16.63
C ASP A 104 -3.37 16.48 15.49
N CYS A 105 -4.19 15.50 15.09
CA CYS A 105 -3.95 14.71 13.89
C CYS A 105 -4.11 15.58 12.64
N PRO A 106 -3.26 15.44 11.61
CA PRO A 106 -3.44 16.13 10.34
C PRO A 106 -4.86 15.94 9.82
N ILE A 107 -5.51 17.02 9.38
CA ILE A 107 -6.90 16.98 8.92
C ILE A 107 -7.10 16.01 7.74
N GLU A 108 -6.05 15.72 6.98
CA GLU A 108 -6.03 14.76 5.89
C GLU A 108 -6.19 13.30 6.35
N LEU A 109 -5.84 12.99 7.61
CA LEU A 109 -6.15 11.70 8.25
C LEU A 109 -7.61 11.63 8.70
N LEU A 110 -8.24 12.78 8.97
CA LEU A 110 -9.63 12.88 9.43
C LEU A 110 -10.62 13.00 8.26
N HIS A 111 -10.19 13.63 7.17
CA HIS A 111 -10.96 13.86 5.95
C HIS A 111 -10.11 13.46 4.74
N PRO A 112 -9.91 12.15 4.52
CA PRO A 112 -9.16 11.69 3.36
C PRO A 112 -9.87 12.08 2.05
N PRO A 113 -9.11 12.34 0.98
CA PRO A 113 -9.69 12.70 -0.31
C PRO A 113 -10.51 11.54 -0.89
N GLU A 114 -11.74 11.84 -1.32
CA GLU A 114 -12.68 10.82 -1.81
C GLU A 114 -12.24 10.13 -3.12
N ASP A 115 -11.36 10.76 -3.87
CA ASP A 115 -10.90 10.31 -5.18
C ASP A 115 -9.74 9.30 -5.09
N CYS A 116 -9.31 8.92 -3.88
CA CYS A 116 -8.16 8.03 -3.65
C CYS A 116 -6.85 8.56 -4.26
N ASN A 117 -6.80 9.84 -4.66
CA ASN A 117 -5.64 10.39 -5.32
C ASN A 117 -4.59 10.72 -4.26
N VAL A 118 -3.38 10.21 -4.45
CA VAL A 118 -2.33 10.32 -3.43
C VAL A 118 -1.40 11.45 -3.84
N ASN A 119 -1.64 12.62 -3.27
CA ASN A 119 -0.76 13.76 -3.42
C ASN A 119 0.48 13.56 -2.54
N SER A 120 1.64 14.06 -3.00
CA SER A 120 2.91 14.01 -2.28
C SER A 120 2.88 14.68 -0.90
N SER A 121 1.86 15.51 -0.63
CA SER A 121 1.61 16.13 0.68
C SER A 121 0.98 15.20 1.73
N LEU A 122 0.38 14.07 1.33
CA LEU A 122 -0.30 13.17 2.26
C LEU A 122 0.69 12.43 3.18
N SER A 123 0.26 12.19 4.41
CA SER A 123 1.06 11.49 5.44
C SER A 123 1.11 9.96 5.26
N PHE A 124 0.32 9.41 4.34
CA PHE A 124 0.21 7.96 4.11
C PHE A 124 1.43 7.41 3.38
N THR A 125 1.93 6.26 3.83
CA THR A 125 2.97 5.51 3.12
C THR A 125 2.42 4.28 2.43
N LEU A 126 1.30 3.74 2.92
CA LEU A 126 0.52 2.71 2.25
C LEU A 126 -0.97 3.08 2.34
N GLN A 127 -1.63 3.21 1.20
CA GLN A 127 -3.05 3.48 1.11
C GLN A 127 -3.75 2.41 0.28
N ILE A 128 -4.80 1.81 0.82
CA ILE A 128 -5.71 0.91 0.11
C ILE A 128 -7.07 1.57 0.04
N CYS A 129 -7.58 1.79 -1.16
CA CYS A 129 -8.74 2.65 -1.37
C CYS A 129 -9.74 2.09 -2.38
N ARG A 130 -11.04 2.13 -2.05
CA ARG A 130 -12.12 1.58 -2.87
C ARG A 130 -11.88 0.10 -3.20
N VAL A 131 -11.84 -0.71 -2.15
CA VAL A 131 -11.64 -2.16 -2.24
C VAL A 131 -12.72 -2.87 -1.47
N GLU A 132 -13.44 -3.82 -2.07
CA GLU A 132 -14.50 -4.50 -1.31
C GLU A 132 -13.91 -5.43 -0.25
N ASP A 133 -13.07 -6.39 -0.66
CA ASP A 133 -12.56 -7.42 0.25
C ASP A 133 -11.02 -7.47 0.28
N ILE A 134 -10.46 -7.27 1.46
CA ILE A 134 -9.02 -7.36 1.73
C ILE A 134 -8.76 -8.58 2.61
N LEU A 135 -8.04 -9.57 2.07
CA LEU A 135 -7.60 -10.75 2.79
C LEU A 135 -6.09 -10.68 3.07
N VAL A 136 -5.73 -10.71 4.35
CA VAL A 136 -4.34 -10.62 4.80
C VAL A 136 -3.91 -11.93 5.44
N GLU A 137 -3.09 -12.69 4.72
CA GLU A 137 -2.39 -13.91 5.19
C GLU A 137 -0.86 -13.73 5.21
N GLY A 138 -0.34 -12.69 4.52
CA GLY A 138 1.05 -12.24 4.54
C GLY A 138 1.26 -10.96 5.35
N LEU A 139 2.19 -10.12 4.91
CA LEU A 139 2.57 -8.88 5.61
C LEU A 139 2.10 -7.64 4.83
N ILE A 140 1.36 -6.76 5.49
CA ILE A 140 1.16 -5.37 5.06
C ILE A 140 1.95 -4.49 6.02
N GLU A 141 2.90 -3.72 5.50
CA GLU A 141 3.82 -2.95 6.34
C GLU A 141 3.96 -1.51 5.83
N GLY A 142 3.76 -0.54 6.73
CA GLY A 142 4.01 0.85 6.39
C GLY A 142 4.11 1.80 7.58
N SER A 143 4.66 2.99 7.40
CA SER A 143 4.74 3.98 8.48
C SER A 143 3.36 4.50 8.87
N VAL A 144 2.50 4.75 7.88
CA VAL A 144 1.06 5.02 8.06
C VAL A 144 0.31 4.18 7.04
N VAL A 145 -0.48 3.21 7.53
CA VAL A 145 -1.32 2.33 6.71
C VAL A 145 -2.77 2.81 6.79
N HIS A 146 -3.33 3.19 5.65
CA HIS A 146 -4.68 3.75 5.57
C HIS A 146 -5.57 2.89 4.67
N PHE A 147 -6.78 2.60 5.15
CA PHE A 147 -7.83 1.90 4.42
C PHE A 147 -9.00 2.86 4.26
N HIS A 148 -9.42 3.12 3.03
CA HIS A 148 -10.55 4.01 2.76
C HIS A 148 -11.57 3.31 1.86
N ARG A 149 -12.86 3.38 2.23
CA ARG A 149 -13.96 2.70 1.51
C ARG A 149 -13.65 1.23 1.29
N ALA A 150 -13.24 0.57 2.39
CA ALA A 150 -13.01 -0.85 2.44
C ALA A 150 -14.19 -1.53 3.14
N ARG A 151 -14.87 -2.48 2.47
CA ARG A 151 -16.02 -3.16 3.08
C ARG A 151 -15.58 -4.18 4.12
N THR A 152 -14.62 -5.03 3.77
CA THR A 152 -14.13 -6.09 4.66
C THR A 152 -12.61 -6.12 4.70
N ILE A 153 -12.05 -6.16 5.91
CA ILE A 153 -10.62 -6.43 6.12
C ILE A 153 -10.51 -7.67 7.01
N ALA A 154 -10.07 -8.78 6.43
CA ALA A 154 -9.94 -10.06 7.10
C ALA A 154 -8.46 -10.41 7.28
N VAL A 155 -7.95 -10.25 8.50
CA VAL A 155 -6.59 -10.68 8.86
C VAL A 155 -6.64 -12.10 9.40
N LYS A 156 -5.98 -13.04 8.72
CA LYS A 156 -5.88 -14.45 9.14
C LYS A 156 -4.74 -14.63 10.15
N SER A 157 -4.65 -15.82 10.74
CA SER A 157 -3.65 -16.13 11.77
C SER A 157 -2.19 -15.99 11.33
N SER A 158 -1.91 -16.16 10.03
CA SER A 158 -0.58 -15.93 9.44
C SER A 158 -0.36 -14.48 8.98
N GLY A 159 -1.44 -13.69 8.89
CA GLY A 159 -1.41 -12.33 8.40
C GLY A 159 -0.94 -11.35 9.46
N THR A 160 -0.29 -10.28 9.02
CA THR A 160 0.15 -9.20 9.91
C THR A 160 0.03 -7.86 9.19
N ILE A 161 -0.53 -6.87 9.89
CA ILE A 161 -0.46 -5.46 9.50
C ILE A 161 0.46 -4.78 10.51
N SER A 162 1.63 -4.31 10.07
CA SER A 162 2.65 -3.70 10.95
C SER A 162 2.93 -2.25 10.58
N THR A 163 3.38 -1.49 11.58
CA THR A 163 3.84 -0.12 11.38
C THR A 163 5.26 0.09 11.87
N TRP A 164 6.04 0.91 11.14
CA TRP A 164 7.45 1.17 11.44
C TRP A 164 7.66 2.03 12.69
N ILE A 165 6.71 2.90 13.01
CA ILE A 165 6.74 3.72 14.21
C ILE A 165 5.94 2.99 15.28
N GLY A 166 6.62 2.56 16.34
CA GLY A 166 6.05 1.87 17.51
C GLY A 166 5.14 2.73 18.38
N ARG A 167 4.31 3.60 17.78
CA ARG A 167 3.25 4.36 18.46
C ARG A 167 1.92 4.07 17.77
N LEU A 168 0.91 3.81 18.62
CA LEU A 168 -0.44 3.39 18.27
C LEU A 168 -1.01 4.10 17.04
N PHE A 169 -1.58 3.33 16.10
CA PHE A 169 -2.47 3.86 15.07
C PHE A 169 -3.94 3.63 15.40
N ASN A 170 -4.73 4.66 15.12
CA ASN A 170 -6.16 4.55 14.90
C ASN A 170 -6.37 3.76 13.59
N PHE A 171 -6.98 2.58 13.67
CA PHE A 171 -7.67 2.01 12.52
C PHE A 171 -8.90 2.89 12.27
N VAL A 172 -8.79 3.85 11.35
CA VAL A 172 -9.98 4.54 10.85
C VAL A 172 -10.61 3.63 9.80
N VAL A 173 -11.37 2.63 10.28
CA VAL A 173 -12.35 1.96 9.45
C VAL A 173 -13.57 2.87 9.49
N GLU A 174 -13.76 3.70 8.47
CA GLU A 174 -15.05 4.36 8.28
C GLU A 174 -16.04 3.27 7.87
N PRO A 175 -17.04 2.93 8.69
CA PRO A 175 -18.12 2.07 8.23
C PRO A 175 -18.91 2.85 7.20
N ASP A 176 -18.91 2.38 5.95
CA ASP A 176 -19.87 2.82 4.96
C ASP A 176 -21.29 2.51 5.49
N PHE A 177 -22.09 3.55 5.74
CA PHE A 177 -23.54 3.47 5.92
C PHE A 177 -24.25 3.59 4.57
#